data_AF-A0A6A8FLH2-F1
#
_entry.id   AF-A0A6A8FLH2-F1
#
_cell.length_a   1.000
_cell.length_b   1.000
_cell.length_c   1.000
_cell.angle_alpha   90.00
_cell.angle_beta   90.00
_cell.angle_gamma   90.00
#
_symmetry.space_group_name_H-M   'P 1'
#
loop_
_entity.id
_entity.type
_entity.pdbx_description
1 polymer ?
#
loop_
_entity_poly.entity_id
_entity_poly.type
_entity_poly.pdbx_seq_one_letter_code
_entity_poly.pdbx_strand_id
1 'polypeptide(L)'
;MLERVKVCLDTLRIITRSKPDKHKTTVAVVANLESVGVVKEALLKEGVDEKIIVIDSSPKNIAQTFDRVLDMIKSRINPPHIYFVGSVWQRDIYDSIVVSKLKGYRVQFEGALDHRPVHEVEQERAFEAPRKNSEYYKKKAKDKAINMLLNHIFPEK
;
A
#
# COMPACT_ATOMS: atom_id res chain seq x y z
N MET A 1 -1.54 -1.35 -13.99
CA MET A 1 -2.42 -0.24 -13.56
C MET A 1 -3.84 -0.72 -13.27
N LEU A 2 -4.51 -1.39 -14.21
CA LEU A 2 -5.87 -1.92 -14.02
C LEU A 2 -6.02 -2.87 -12.83
N GLU A 3 -5.05 -3.76 -12.60
CA GLU A 3 -5.07 -4.66 -11.43
C GLU A 3 -5.09 -3.89 -10.09
N ARG A 4 -4.38 -2.76 -10.00
CA ARG A 4 -4.38 -1.91 -8.80
C ARG A 4 -5.76 -1.27 -8.58
N VAL A 5 -6.42 -0.83 -9.65
CA VAL A 5 -7.79 -0.31 -9.59
C VAL A 5 -8.76 -1.38 -9.11
N LYS A 6 -8.66 -2.60 -9.67
CA LYS A 6 -9.49 -3.74 -9.27
C LYS A 6 -9.34 -4.08 -7.79
N VAL A 7 -8.11 -4.22 -7.30
CA VAL A 7 -7.83 -4.47 -5.88
C VAL A 7 -8.36 -3.33 -5.00
N CYS A 8 -8.25 -2.07 -5.43
CA CYS A 8 -8.82 -0.93 -4.72
C CYS A 8 -10.34 -1.03 -4.60
N LEU A 9 -11.04 -1.38 -5.69
CA LEU A 9 -12.50 -1.54 -5.70
C LEU A 9 -12.96 -2.69 -4.82
N ASP A 10 -12.27 -3.84 -4.88
CA ASP A 10 -12.57 -5.00 -4.04
C ASP A 10 -12.36 -4.66 -2.54
N THR A 11 -11.28 -3.96 -2.22
CA THR A 11 -10.99 -3.48 -0.87
C THR A 11 -12.06 -2.51 -0.38
N LEU A 12 -12.42 -1.51 -1.20
CA LEU A 12 -13.45 -0.54 -0.88
C LEU A 12 -14.82 -1.22 -0.66
N ARG A 13 -15.16 -2.20 -1.49
CA ARG A 13 -16.38 -3.01 -1.34
C ARG A 13 -16.40 -3.78 -0.03
N ILE A 14 -15.29 -4.40 0.36
CA ILE A 14 -15.17 -5.10 1.66
C ILE A 14 -15.35 -4.13 2.82
N ILE A 15 -14.68 -2.98 2.79
CA ILE A 15 -14.78 -1.94 3.83
C ILE A 15 -16.23 -1.46 3.96
N THR A 16 -16.85 -1.12 2.84
CA THR A 16 -18.20 -0.55 2.81
C THR A 16 -19.25 -1.53 3.33
N ARG A 17 -19.07 -2.83 3.10
CA ARG A 17 -19.99 -3.88 3.56
C ARG A 17 -19.75 -4.33 5.00
N SER A 18 -18.50 -4.29 5.45
CA SER A 18 -18.08 -5.01 6.67
C SER A 18 -17.66 -4.09 7.82
N LYS A 19 -17.48 -2.79 7.59
CA LYS A 19 -16.99 -1.86 8.61
C LYS A 19 -18.10 -0.88 9.05
N PRO A 20 -18.18 -0.59 10.37
CA PRO A 20 -19.18 0.34 10.91
C PRO A 20 -18.98 1.76 10.38
N ASP A 21 -17.74 2.16 10.09
CA ASP A 21 -17.37 3.49 9.60
C ASP A 21 -17.48 3.67 8.07
N LYS A 22 -18.27 2.82 7.38
CA LYS A 22 -18.40 2.74 5.91
C LYS A 22 -18.46 4.09 5.18
N HIS A 23 -19.14 5.09 5.75
CA HIS A 23 -19.36 6.41 5.14
C HIS A 23 -18.24 7.43 5.39
N LYS A 24 -17.23 7.08 6.19
CA LYS A 24 -16.06 7.94 6.48
C LYS A 24 -14.78 7.41 5.82
N THR A 25 -14.94 6.78 4.65
CA THR A 25 -13.82 6.25 3.86
C THR A 25 -13.39 7.29 2.83
N THR A 26 -12.08 7.47 2.68
CA THR A 26 -11.49 8.32 1.64
C THR A 26 -10.54 7.47 0.80
N VAL A 27 -10.62 7.62 -0.52
CA VAL A 27 -9.74 6.99 -1.49
C VAL A 27 -8.72 8.03 -1.94
N ALA A 28 -7.49 7.92 -1.47
CA ALA A 28 -6.39 8.79 -1.91
C ALA A 28 -5.68 8.15 -3.10
N VAL A 29 -5.81 8.76 -4.28
CA VAL A 29 -5.13 8.34 -5.50
C VAL A 29 -3.83 9.12 -5.62
N VAL A 30 -2.71 8.40 -5.49
CA VAL A 30 -1.37 8.97 -5.59
C VAL A 30 -0.67 8.43 -6.82
N ALA A 31 -0.50 9.27 -7.84
CA ALA A 31 0.15 8.90 -9.10
C ALA A 31 0.63 10.16 -9.86
N ASN A 32 1.40 9.96 -10.93
CA ASN A 32 1.73 11.08 -11.83
C ASN A 32 0.47 11.65 -12.51
N LEU A 33 0.56 12.90 -13.00
CA LEU A 33 -0.59 13.60 -13.60
C LEU A 33 -1.28 12.81 -14.71
N GLU A 34 -0.49 12.11 -15.54
CA GLU A 34 -0.99 11.29 -16.65
C GLU A 34 -1.83 10.10 -16.15
N SER A 35 -1.38 9.39 -15.12
CA SER A 35 -2.05 8.21 -14.59
C SER A 35 -3.22 8.55 -13.68
N VAL A 36 -3.17 9.70 -12.99
CA VAL A 36 -4.22 10.14 -12.07
C VAL A 36 -5.57 10.24 -12.77
N GLY A 37 -5.62 10.83 -13.97
CA GLY A 37 -6.86 10.98 -14.73
C GLY A 37 -7.49 9.62 -15.06
N VAL A 38 -6.67 8.70 -15.57
CA VAL A 38 -7.08 7.34 -15.95
C VAL A 38 -7.62 6.57 -14.73
N VAL A 39 -6.93 6.65 -13.59
CA VAL A 39 -7.36 5.97 -12.36
C VAL A 39 -8.64 6.58 -11.82
N LYS A 40 -8.76 7.91 -11.80
CA LYS A 40 -9.98 8.59 -11.35
C LYS A 40 -11.19 8.17 -12.20
N GLU A 41 -11.05 8.21 -13.52
CA GLU A 41 -12.13 7.83 -14.44
C GLU A 41 -12.56 6.37 -14.24
N ALA A 42 -11.59 5.46 -14.09
CA ALA A 42 -11.88 4.05 -13.83
C ALA A 42 -12.66 3.84 -12.52
N LEU A 43 -12.32 4.57 -11.44
CA LEU A 43 -13.05 4.51 -10.18
C LEU A 43 -14.48 5.07 -10.32
N LEU A 44 -14.65 6.21 -11.00
CA LEU A 44 -15.96 6.82 -11.22
C LEU A 44 -16.88 5.92 -12.05
N LYS A 45 -16.34 5.27 -13.09
CA LYS A 45 -17.08 4.34 -13.95
C LYS A 45 -17.64 3.14 -13.18
N GLU A 46 -16.93 2.71 -12.15
CA GLU A 46 -17.33 1.61 -11.26
C GLU A 46 -18.22 2.08 -10.08
N GLY A 47 -18.66 3.33 -10.11
CA GLY A 47 -19.65 3.88 -9.16
C GLY A 47 -19.06 4.42 -7.85
N VAL A 48 -17.76 4.69 -7.78
CA VAL A 48 -17.16 5.38 -6.64
C VAL A 48 -17.57 6.84 -6.63
N ASP A 49 -18.07 7.35 -5.51
CA ASP A 49 -18.44 8.76 -5.37
C ASP A 49 -17.19 9.66 -5.47
N GLU A 50 -17.24 10.66 -6.36
CA GLU A 50 -16.16 11.62 -6.56
C GLU A 50 -15.77 12.33 -5.24
N LYS A 51 -16.73 12.55 -4.33
CA LYS A 51 -16.52 13.27 -3.06
C LYS A 51 -15.59 12.55 -2.10
N ILE A 52 -15.46 11.23 -2.24
CA ILE A 52 -14.55 10.43 -1.40
C ILE A 52 -13.18 10.24 -2.04
N ILE A 53 -12.99 10.68 -3.28
CA ILE A 53 -11.74 10.56 -4.02
C ILE A 53 -10.91 11.83 -3.80
N VAL A 54 -9.70 11.66 -3.27
CA VAL A 54 -8.69 12.71 -3.16
C VAL A 54 -7.54 12.36 -4.08
N ILE A 55 -7.06 13.33 -4.83
CA ILE A 55 -5.95 13.16 -5.77
C ILE A 55 -4.72 13.87 -5.23
N ASP A 56 -3.58 13.19 -5.27
CA ASP A 56 -2.29 13.80 -4.95
C ASP A 56 -1.22 13.35 -5.95
N SER A 57 -0.74 14.28 -6.77
CA SER A 57 0.30 14.01 -7.78
C SER A 57 1.70 14.47 -7.38
N SER A 58 1.86 14.96 -6.16
CA SER A 58 3.11 15.52 -5.68
C SER A 58 4.12 14.51 -5.12
N PRO A 59 3.74 13.38 -4.48
CA PRO A 59 4.71 12.43 -3.95
C PRO A 59 5.40 11.72 -5.11
N LYS A 60 6.73 11.67 -5.04
CA LYS A 60 7.55 11.02 -6.08
C LYS A 60 7.86 9.56 -5.76
N ASN A 61 7.61 9.12 -4.53
CA ASN A 61 7.87 7.76 -4.06
C ASN A 61 6.96 7.40 -2.89
N ILE A 62 6.90 6.11 -2.56
CA ILE A 62 6.07 5.56 -1.47
C ILE A 62 6.37 6.22 -0.11
N ALA A 63 7.63 6.54 0.20
CA ALA A 63 7.98 7.14 1.49
C ALA A 63 7.34 8.52 1.66
N GLN A 64 7.40 9.36 0.61
CA GLN A 64 6.73 10.67 0.59
C GLN A 64 5.21 10.54 0.64
N THR A 65 4.66 9.51 -0.01
CA THR A 65 3.22 9.21 0.07
C THR A 65 2.80 8.95 1.52
N PHE A 66 3.54 8.13 2.26
CA PHE A 66 3.25 7.88 3.67
C PHE A 66 3.46 9.10 4.56
N ASP A 67 4.47 9.94 4.29
CA ASP A 67 4.67 11.19 5.03
C ASP A 67 3.46 12.11 4.89
N ARG A 68 2.90 12.23 3.69
CA ARG A 68 1.67 13.01 3.47
C ARG A 68 0.45 12.42 4.15
N VAL A 69 0.25 11.11 4.03
CA VAL A 69 -0.87 10.43 4.71
C VAL A 69 -0.76 10.64 6.22
N LEU A 70 0.45 10.54 6.79
CA LEU A 70 0.72 10.82 8.20
C LEU A 70 0.36 12.25 8.58
N ASP A 71 0.77 13.24 7.79
CA ASP A 71 0.44 14.64 8.04
C ASP A 71 -1.07 14.89 8.08
N MET A 72 -1.84 14.16 7.27
CA MET A 72 -3.31 14.26 7.25
C MET A 72 -4.00 13.63 8.46
N ILE A 73 -3.38 12.63 9.10
CA ILE A 73 -4.04 11.82 10.14
C ILE A 73 -3.45 11.99 11.53
N LYS A 74 -2.22 12.53 11.67
CA LYS A 74 -1.50 12.63 12.95
C LYS A 74 -2.23 13.46 14.02
N SER A 75 -3.07 14.41 13.60
CA SER A 75 -3.85 15.26 14.50
C SER A 75 -5.16 14.62 14.95
N ARG A 76 -5.54 13.45 14.40
CA ARG A 76 -6.79 12.77 14.74
C ARG A 76 -6.62 11.96 16.02
N ILE A 77 -7.52 12.16 16.97
CA ILE A 77 -7.57 11.40 18.23
C ILE A 77 -7.70 9.89 17.97
N ASN A 78 -8.45 9.49 16.93
CA ASN A 78 -8.56 8.12 16.45
C ASN A 78 -8.11 8.05 14.98
N PRO A 79 -6.85 7.68 14.69
CA PRO A 79 -6.36 7.55 13.34
C PRO A 79 -7.12 6.46 12.56
N PRO A 80 -7.37 6.66 11.25
CA PRO A 80 -8.09 5.69 10.44
C PRO A 80 -7.24 4.43 10.20
N HIS A 81 -7.91 3.33 9.83
CA HIS A 81 -7.24 2.17 9.25
C HIS A 81 -6.84 2.50 7.81
N ILE A 82 -5.55 2.37 7.49
CA ILE A 82 -5.00 2.68 6.18
C ILE A 82 -4.85 1.40 5.37
N TYR A 83 -5.43 1.38 4.17
CA TYR A 83 -5.26 0.30 3.20
C TYR A 83 -4.38 0.83 2.05
N PHE A 84 -3.16 0.33 1.95
CA PHE A 84 -2.22 0.72 0.90
C PHE A 84 -2.32 -0.27 -0.26
N VAL A 85 -2.87 0.19 -1.39
CA VAL A 85 -2.96 -0.59 -2.63
C VAL A 85 -1.73 -0.29 -3.48
N GLY A 86 -0.89 -1.31 -3.70
CA GLY A 86 0.36 -1.17 -4.44
C GLY A 86 0.68 -2.42 -5.26
N SER A 87 1.74 -2.35 -6.06
CA SER A 87 2.27 -3.54 -6.73
C SER A 87 2.80 -4.53 -5.71
N VAL A 88 2.58 -5.85 -5.89
CA VAL A 88 3.16 -6.90 -5.01
C VAL A 88 4.67 -6.74 -4.80
N TRP A 89 5.36 -6.20 -5.80
CA TRP A 89 6.80 -5.95 -5.78
C TRP A 89 7.23 -4.83 -4.80
N GLN A 90 6.30 -3.96 -4.42
CA GLN A 90 6.51 -2.85 -3.48
C GLN A 90 6.38 -3.29 -2.01
N ARG A 91 6.10 -4.57 -1.74
CA ARG A 91 5.90 -5.09 -0.38
C ARG A 91 7.08 -4.83 0.55
N ASP A 92 8.29 -5.08 0.08
CA ASP A 92 9.51 -4.90 0.90
C ASP A 92 9.74 -3.42 1.27
N ILE A 93 9.39 -2.48 0.38
CA ILE A 93 9.49 -1.04 0.63
C ILE A 93 8.43 -0.61 1.64
N TYR A 94 7.19 -1.06 1.42
CA TYR A 94 6.08 -0.87 2.36
C TYR A 94 6.46 -1.33 3.77
N ASP A 95 6.92 -2.58 3.92
CA ASP A 95 7.24 -3.15 5.24
C ASP A 95 8.34 -2.35 5.96
N SER A 96 9.35 -1.88 5.21
CA SER A 96 10.40 -1.00 5.76
C SER A 96 9.85 0.35 6.23
N ILE A 97 8.92 0.95 5.51
CA ILE A 97 8.31 2.24 5.88
C ILE A 97 7.38 2.06 7.08
N VAL A 98 6.57 1.00 7.10
CA VAL A 98 5.65 0.72 8.22
C VAL A 98 6.42 0.57 9.53
N VAL A 99 7.51 -0.21 9.52
CA VAL A 99 8.34 -0.43 10.70
C VAL A 99 8.98 0.87 11.19
N SER A 100 9.43 1.73 10.29
CA SER A 100 10.16 2.95 10.65
C SER A 100 9.28 4.15 11.00
N LYS A 101 8.14 4.33 10.33
CA LYS A 101 7.33 5.57 10.39
C LYS A 101 5.91 5.40 10.89
N LEU A 102 5.33 4.20 10.78
CA LEU A 102 3.90 3.97 11.05
C LEU A 102 3.66 3.16 12.33
N LYS A 103 4.61 3.17 13.28
CA LYS A 103 4.45 2.48 14.56
C LYS A 103 3.25 3.06 15.32
N GLY A 104 2.29 2.20 15.65
CA GLY A 104 1.05 2.57 16.35
C GLY A 104 -0.13 2.88 15.43
N TYR A 105 0.09 3.00 14.11
CA TYR A 105 -0.99 3.13 13.12
C TYR A 105 -1.44 1.76 12.61
N ARG A 106 -2.73 1.64 12.31
CA ARG A 106 -3.28 0.45 11.66
C ARG A 106 -3.10 0.63 10.15
N VAL A 107 -2.28 -0.22 9.55
CA VAL A 107 -1.93 -0.19 8.13
C VAL A 107 -1.97 -1.62 7.57
N GLN A 108 -2.54 -1.77 6.38
CA GLN A 108 -2.65 -3.04 5.66
C GLN A 108 -2.16 -2.85 4.23
N PHE A 109 -1.45 -3.85 3.69
CA PHE A 109 -0.96 -3.86 2.32
C PHE A 109 -1.85 -4.72 1.44
N GLU A 110 -2.37 -4.14 0.37
CA GLU A 110 -3.17 -4.79 -0.65
C GLU A 110 -2.36 -4.86 -1.94
N GLY A 111 -1.79 -6.04 -2.20
CA GLY A 111 -0.88 -6.27 -3.32
C GLY A 111 -1.62 -6.61 -4.60
N ALA A 112 -1.51 -5.75 -5.61
CA ALA A 112 -1.98 -6.03 -6.95
C ALA A 112 -0.87 -6.65 -7.81
N LEU A 113 -1.25 -7.61 -8.65
CA LEU A 113 -0.32 -8.22 -9.59
C LEU A 113 0.16 -7.18 -10.60
N ASP A 114 1.46 -7.24 -10.92
CA ASP A 114 2.09 -6.38 -11.90
C ASP A 114 2.69 -7.26 -12.98
N HIS A 115 2.07 -7.23 -14.15
CA HIS A 115 2.43 -8.07 -15.30
C HIS A 115 3.52 -7.44 -16.17
N ARG A 116 4.07 -6.29 -15.78
CA ARG A 116 5.22 -5.69 -16.46
C ARG A 116 6.44 -6.60 -16.37
N PRO A 117 7.36 -6.53 -17.34
CA PRO A 117 8.60 -7.31 -17.29
C PRO A 117 9.36 -7.10 -15.98
N VAL A 118 9.90 -8.19 -15.43
CA VAL A 118 10.60 -8.19 -14.13
C VAL A 118 11.72 -7.15 -14.07
N HIS A 119 12.48 -6.99 -15.15
CA HIS A 119 13.60 -6.05 -15.22
C HIS A 119 13.17 -4.57 -15.05
N GLU A 120 12.00 -4.18 -15.57
CA GLU A 120 11.46 -2.84 -15.40
C GLU A 120 11.06 -2.59 -13.93
N VAL A 121 10.45 -3.60 -13.33
CA VAL A 121 9.99 -3.54 -11.93
C VAL A 121 11.17 -3.51 -10.96
N GLU A 122 12.24 -4.25 -11.25
CA GLU A 122 13.46 -4.22 -10.44
C GLU A 122 14.18 -2.87 -10.49
N GLN A 123 14.19 -2.20 -11.65
CA GLN A 123 14.74 -0.85 -11.79
C GLN A 123 13.94 0.18 -10.97
N GLU A 124 12.61 0.13 -11.05
CA GLU A 124 11.71 0.99 -10.24
C GLU A 124 11.94 0.75 -8.74
N ARG A 125 12.06 -0.51 -8.34
CA ARG A 125 12.34 -0.91 -6.95
C ARG A 125 13.70 -0.43 -6.45
N ALA A 126 14.73 -0.43 -7.29
CA ALA A 126 16.05 0.08 -6.93
C ALA A 126 16.01 1.59 -6.65
N PHE A 127 15.17 2.32 -7.40
CA PHE A 127 14.95 3.76 -7.19
C PHE A 127 14.13 4.05 -5.93
N GLU A 128 13.14 3.21 -5.62
CA GLU A 128 12.29 3.36 -4.42
C GLU A 128 12.90 2.80 -3.13
N ALA A 129 14.03 2.10 -3.21
CA ALA A 129 14.63 1.43 -2.07
C ALA A 129 14.91 2.43 -0.93
N PRO A 130 14.22 2.33 0.22
CA PRO A 130 14.61 3.11 1.38
C PRO A 130 16.03 2.70 1.78
N ARG A 131 16.82 3.64 2.31
CA ARG A 131 18.10 3.31 2.97
C ARG A 131 17.76 2.36 4.13
N LYS A 132 17.83 1.06 3.86
CA LYS A 132 17.30 -0.02 4.70
C LYS A 132 17.88 0.12 6.11
N ASN A 133 17.03 0.37 7.10
CA ASN A 133 17.46 0.54 8.48
C ASN A 133 17.77 -0.83 9.12
N SER A 134 18.56 -0.85 10.19
CA SER A 134 18.99 -2.08 10.86
C SER A 134 17.84 -2.88 11.47
N GLU A 135 16.72 -2.24 11.83
CA GLU A 135 15.53 -2.92 12.36
C GLU A 135 14.80 -3.76 11.31
N TYR A 136 14.68 -3.28 10.07
CA TYR A 136 14.11 -4.05 8.96
C TYR A 136 14.88 -5.36 8.74
N TYR A 137 16.21 -5.30 8.72
CA TYR A 137 17.06 -6.49 8.59
C TYR A 137 16.90 -7.46 9.77
N LYS A 138 16.80 -6.95 11.01
CA LYS A 138 16.56 -7.80 12.20
C LYS A 138 15.22 -8.53 12.10
N LYS A 139 14.16 -7.85 11.64
CA LYS A 139 12.83 -8.47 11.49
C LYS A 139 12.82 -9.51 10.36
N LYS A 140 13.40 -9.18 9.19
CA LYS A 140 13.51 -10.11 8.05
C LYS A 140 14.32 -11.35 8.40
N ALA A 141 15.39 -11.21 9.19
CA ALA A 141 16.17 -12.35 9.69
C ALA A 141 15.35 -13.26 10.61
N LYS A 142 14.54 -12.69 11.52
CA LYS A 142 13.62 -13.45 12.37
C LYS A 142 12.55 -14.18 11.55
N ASP A 143 11.92 -13.51 10.59
CA ASP A 143 10.89 -14.11 9.75
C ASP A 143 11.46 -15.24 8.88
N LYS A 144 12.68 -15.07 8.35
CA LYS A 144 13.39 -16.13 7.63
C LYS A 144 13.69 -17.33 8.53
N ALA A 145 14.14 -17.08 9.77
CA ALA A 145 14.39 -18.16 10.73
C ALA A 145 13.10 -18.93 11.08
N ILE A 146 11.98 -18.22 11.27
CA ILE A 146 10.67 -18.84 11.49
C ILE A 146 10.25 -19.69 10.29
N ASN A 147 10.38 -19.18 9.06
CA ASN A 147 10.04 -19.93 7.85
C ASN A 147 10.93 -21.17 7.67
N MET A 148 12.23 -21.08 7.96
CA MET A 148 13.11 -22.26 7.91
C MET A 148 12.72 -23.30 8.98
N LEU A 149 12.32 -22.85 10.17
CA LEU A 149 11.84 -23.73 11.23
C LEU A 149 10.51 -24.39 10.87
N LEU A 150 9.57 -23.62 10.30
CA LEU A 150 8.30 -24.13 9.80
C LEU A 150 8.51 -25.15 8.68
N ASN A 151 9.39 -24.89 7.72
CA ASN A 151 9.71 -25.83 6.64
C ASN A 151 10.44 -27.09 7.14
N HIS A 152 11.15 -27.00 8.25
CA HIS A 152 11.78 -28.16 8.90
C HIS A 152 10.74 -29.03 9.63
N ILE A 153 9.76 -28.41 10.28
CA ILE A 153 8.70 -29.11 11.04
C ILE A 153 7.59 -29.63 10.11
N PHE A 154 7.25 -28.87 9.08
CA PHE A 154 6.24 -29.16 8.06
C PHE A 154 6.90 -29.13 6.67
N PRO A 155 7.70 -30.15 6.33
CA PRO A 155 8.27 -30.24 4.99
C PRO A 155 7.13 -30.42 3.98
N GLU A 156 7.12 -29.60 2.93
CA GLU A 156 6.25 -29.82 1.78
C GLU A 156 6.66 -31.16 1.13
N LYS A 157 5.72 -32.11 1.08
CA LYS A 157 5.88 -33.41 0.42
C LYS A 157 5.67 -33.28 -1.08
#